data_AF-A0A430AC39-F1
#
_entry.id   AF-A0A430AC39-F1
#
_cell.length_a   1.000
_cell.length_b   1.000
_cell.length_c   1.000
_cell.angle_alpha   90.00
_cell.angle_beta   90.00
_cell.angle_gamma   90.00
#
_symmetry.space_group_name_H-M   'P 1'
#
loop_
_entity.id
_entity.type
_entity.pdbx_description
1 polymer ?
#
loop_
_entity_poly.entity_id
_entity_poly.type
_entity_poly.pdbx_seq_one_letter_code
_entity_poly.pdbx_strand_id
1 'polypeptide(L)'
;MDKEIKNNAQRYVGDLIKLLESRTEQPSKLLDITDVLSQVSLKLDSESNPEVLVNKLVNYIRSVAIAGRINFSKEEEALVIELGTIGQKAGINGQYMADFSDKSQFYGIFDKNKIPRR
;
A
#
# COMPACT_ATOMS: atom_id res chain seq x y z
N MET A 1 -11.21 -17.26 -6.34
CA MET A 1 -9.80 -16.96 -6.02
C MET A 1 -9.63 -15.48 -5.73
N ASP A 2 -10.09 -14.61 -6.62
CA ASP A 2 -9.95 -13.14 -6.50
C ASP A 2 -10.61 -12.55 -5.24
N LYS A 3 -11.78 -13.06 -4.84
CA LYS A 3 -12.50 -12.57 -3.64
C LYS A 3 -11.72 -12.80 -2.34
N GLU A 4 -11.02 -13.93 -2.24
CA GLU A 4 -10.19 -14.24 -1.06
C GLU A 4 -8.94 -13.35 -1.01
N ILE A 5 -8.33 -13.11 -2.18
CA ILE A 5 -7.18 -12.20 -2.31
C ILE A 5 -7.58 -10.78 -1.91
N LYS A 6 -8.72 -10.28 -2.39
CA LYS A 6 -9.26 -8.97 -2.00
C LYS A 6 -9.50 -8.87 -0.49
N ASN A 7 -10.19 -9.86 0.09
CA ASN A 7 -10.47 -9.88 1.54
C ASN A 7 -9.19 -9.87 2.38
N ASN A 8 -8.20 -10.68 1.99
CA ASN A 8 -6.92 -10.74 2.69
C ASN A 8 -6.15 -9.42 2.54
N ALA A 9 -6.07 -8.87 1.33
CA ALA A 9 -5.43 -7.57 1.08
C ALA A 9 -6.10 -6.45 1.90
N GLN A 10 -7.43 -6.41 1.94
CA GLN A 10 -8.18 -5.42 2.72
C GLN A 10 -7.90 -5.54 4.22
N ARG A 11 -7.89 -6.78 4.74
CA ARG A 11 -7.54 -7.03 6.14
C ARG A 11 -6.13 -6.54 6.45
N TYR A 12 -5.13 -6.95 5.67
CA TYR A 12 -3.74 -6.59 5.92
C TYR A 12 -3.46 -5.09 5.76
N VAL A 13 -4.07 -4.44 4.76
CA VAL A 13 -4.01 -2.98 4.61
C VAL A 13 -4.65 -2.30 5.81
N GLY A 14 -5.85 -2.73 6.22
CA GLY A 14 -6.56 -2.13 7.35
C GLY A 14 -5.82 -2.30 8.68
N ASP A 15 -5.21 -3.46 8.91
CA ASP A 15 -4.43 -3.72 10.12
C ASP A 15 -3.12 -2.92 10.12
N LEU A 16 -2.46 -2.78 8.96
CA LEU A 16 -1.25 -1.97 8.84
C LEU A 16 -1.56 -0.48 9.07
N ILE A 17 -2.65 0.04 8.52
CA ILE A 17 -3.10 1.43 8.79
C ILE A 17 -3.24 1.65 10.29
N LYS A 18 -3.97 0.77 10.99
CA LYS A 18 -4.17 0.91 12.44
C LYS A 18 -2.86 0.94 13.22
N LEU A 19 -1.91 0.06 12.87
CA LEU A 19 -0.60 0.03 13.53
C LEU A 19 0.18 1.34 13.28
N LEU A 20 0.26 1.78 12.03
CA LEU A 20 1.03 2.98 11.67
C LEU A 20 0.40 4.27 12.23
N GLU A 21 -0.93 4.39 12.22
CA GLU A 21 -1.65 5.54 12.80
C GLU A 21 -1.57 5.57 14.34
N SER A 22 -1.36 4.43 14.99
CA SER A 22 -1.19 4.36 16.45
C SER A 22 0.18 4.85 16.94
N ARG A 23 1.14 5.08 16.03
CA ARG A 23 2.47 5.56 16.39
C ARG A 23 2.41 7.00 16.92
N THR A 24 3.17 7.25 17.98
CA THR A 24 3.35 8.58 18.57
C THR A 24 3.99 9.57 17.58
N GLU A 25 4.98 9.10 16.81
CA GLU A 25 5.65 9.93 15.79
C GLU A 25 5.02 9.70 14.42
N GLN A 26 4.66 10.80 13.77
CA GLN A 26 4.02 10.81 12.45
C GLN A 26 4.84 11.63 11.44
N PRO A 27 6.05 11.20 11.07
CA PRO A 27 6.85 11.91 10.08
C PRO A 27 6.11 11.96 8.74
N SER A 28 6.37 12.98 7.92
CA SER A 28 5.67 13.19 6.64
C SER A 28 5.69 11.97 5.73
N LYS A 29 6.79 11.21 5.72
CA LYS A 29 6.90 9.97 4.93
C LYS A 29 6.03 8.83 5.46
N LEU A 30 5.75 8.79 6.76
CA LEU A 30 4.79 7.84 7.34
C LEU A 30 3.35 8.23 6.96
N LEU A 31 3.05 9.53 6.99
CA LEU A 31 1.76 10.06 6.53
C LEU A 31 1.53 9.80 5.03
N ASP A 32 2.58 9.93 4.21
CA ASP A 32 2.56 9.57 2.78
C ASP A 32 2.24 8.08 2.58
N ILE A 33 2.69 7.19 3.47
CA ILE A 33 2.39 5.75 3.44
C ILE A 33 0.95 5.48 3.87
N THR A 34 0.48 6.07 4.97
CA THR A 34 -0.89 5.84 5.47
C THR A 34 -1.95 6.41 4.52
N ASP A 35 -1.66 7.52 3.84
CA ASP A 35 -2.51 8.08 2.78
C ASP A 35 -2.69 7.09 1.62
N VAL A 36 -1.59 6.50 1.14
CA VAL A 36 -1.64 5.52 0.05
C VAL A 36 -2.31 4.23 0.49
N LEU A 37 -2.05 3.74 1.71
CA LEU A 37 -2.75 2.58 2.26
C LEU A 37 -4.27 2.80 2.31
N SER A 38 -4.71 3.96 2.80
CA SER A 38 -6.13 4.33 2.85
C SER A 38 -6.74 4.38 1.46
N GLN A 39 -6.01 4.96 0.48
CA GLN A 39 -6.48 5.02 -0.89
C GLN A 39 -6.58 3.63 -1.54
N VAL A 40 -5.63 2.75 -1.29
CA VAL A 40 -5.67 1.36 -1.78
C VAL A 40 -6.83 0.58 -1.15
N SER A 41 -7.08 0.77 0.16
CA SER A 41 -8.22 0.15 0.85
C SER A 41 -9.55 0.42 0.13
N LEU A 42 -9.78 1.67 -0.29
CA LEU A 42 -10.98 2.07 -1.03
C LEU A 42 -11.06 1.48 -2.44
N LYS A 43 -9.91 1.25 -3.09
CA LYS A 43 -9.86 0.73 -4.47
C LYS A 43 -10.00 -0.79 -4.55
N LEU A 44 -9.57 -1.51 -3.52
CA LEU A 44 -9.54 -2.98 -3.51
C LEU A 44 -10.91 -3.61 -3.77
N ASP A 45 -12.00 -2.98 -3.32
CA ASP A 45 -13.37 -3.48 -3.58
C ASP A 45 -13.66 -3.59 -5.08
N SER A 46 -13.31 -2.54 -5.83
CA SER A 46 -13.62 -2.41 -7.27
C SER A 46 -12.50 -2.88 -8.21
N GLU A 47 -11.30 -3.11 -7.71
CA GLU A 47 -10.13 -3.46 -8.55
C GLU A 47 -10.29 -4.84 -9.21
N SER A 48 -10.06 -4.94 -10.52
CA SER A 48 -10.17 -6.21 -11.25
C SER A 48 -8.91 -7.07 -11.10
N ASN A 49 -7.76 -6.45 -10.85
CA ASN A 49 -6.49 -7.13 -10.62
C ASN A 49 -5.84 -6.64 -9.29
N PRO A 50 -6.33 -7.13 -8.14
CA PRO A 50 -5.88 -6.67 -6.83
C PRO A 50 -4.38 -6.93 -6.59
N GLU A 51 -3.81 -7.98 -7.17
CA GLU A 51 -2.40 -8.32 -7.04
C GLU A 51 -1.50 -7.23 -7.61
N VAL A 52 -1.86 -6.65 -8.77
CA VAL A 52 -1.10 -5.55 -9.39
C VAL A 52 -1.15 -4.30 -8.51
N LEU A 53 -2.33 -3.96 -7.98
CA LEU A 53 -2.50 -2.82 -7.08
C LEU A 53 -1.69 -2.99 -5.79
N VAL A 54 -1.72 -4.19 -5.19
CA VAL A 54 -0.96 -4.52 -3.98
C VAL A 54 0.55 -4.55 -4.24
N ASN A 55 1.00 -5.02 -5.41
CA ASN A 55 2.42 -4.97 -5.77
C ASN A 55 2.95 -3.53 -5.84
N LYS A 56 2.18 -2.63 -6.47
CA LYS A 56 2.50 -1.19 -6.49
C LYS A 56 2.56 -0.62 -5.07
N LEU A 57 1.58 -0.94 -4.23
CA LEU A 57 1.53 -0.51 -2.83
C LEU A 57 2.81 -0.93 -2.07
N VAL A 58 3.20 -2.20 -2.14
CA VAL A 58 4.37 -2.71 -1.40
C VAL A 58 5.66 -2.05 -1.86
N ASN A 59 5.83 -1.86 -3.17
CA ASN A 59 7.01 -1.16 -3.70
C ASN A 59 7.05 0.29 -3.24
N TYR A 60 5.90 0.97 -3.22
CA TYR A 60 5.79 2.32 -2.69
C TYR A 60 6.13 2.41 -1.20
N ILE A 61 5.57 1.53 -0.37
CA ILE A 61 5.88 1.46 1.07
C ILE A 61 7.38 1.32 1.28
N ARG A 62 8.04 0.37 0.58
CA ARG A 62 9.49 0.15 0.70
C ARG A 62 10.30 1.37 0.27
N SER A 63 9.96 1.97 -0.87
CA SER A 63 10.65 3.16 -1.39
C SER A 63 10.57 4.33 -0.41
N VAL A 64 9.36 4.63 0.05
CA VAL A 64 9.10 5.76 0.96
C VAL A 64 9.66 5.52 2.36
N ALA A 65 9.61 4.28 2.85
CA ALA A 65 10.22 3.91 4.13
C ALA A 65 11.74 4.10 4.11
N ILE A 66 12.42 3.68 3.04
CA ILE A 66 13.86 3.90 2.86
C ILE A 66 14.18 5.41 2.83
N ALA A 67 13.45 6.18 2.02
CA ALA A 67 13.66 7.63 1.91
C ALA A 67 13.40 8.36 3.23
N GLY A 68 12.39 7.94 3.99
CA GLY A 68 12.03 8.50 5.29
C GLY A 68 12.78 7.93 6.48
N ARG A 69 13.69 6.96 6.27
CA ARG A 69 14.36 6.20 7.34
C ARG A 69 13.38 5.62 8.37
N ILE A 70 12.23 5.14 7.89
CA ILE A 70 11.19 4.56 8.73
C ILE A 70 11.56 3.12 9.02
N ASN A 71 11.64 2.79 10.31
CA ASN A 71 11.78 1.40 10.75
C ASN A 71 10.39 0.85 11.09
N PHE A 72 10.07 -0.33 10.57
CA PHE A 72 8.87 -1.08 10.93
C PHE A 72 9.13 -1.96 12.15
N SER A 73 8.13 -2.10 13.01
CA SER A 73 8.06 -3.13 14.02
C SER A 73 7.97 -4.50 13.35
N LYS A 74 8.14 -5.57 14.13
CA LYS A 74 8.02 -6.94 13.59
C LYS A 74 6.61 -7.20 13.05
N GLU A 75 5.60 -6.68 13.72
CA GLU A 75 4.19 -6.84 13.36
C GLU A 75 3.85 -6.10 12.07
N GLU A 76 4.33 -4.86 11.91
CA GLU A 76 4.13 -4.08 10.69
C GLU A 76 4.87 -4.69 9.50
N GLU A 77 6.12 -5.12 9.69
CA GLU A 77 6.90 -5.78 8.63
C GLU A 77 6.24 -7.10 8.21
N ALA A 78 5.68 -7.88 9.14
CA ALA A 78 4.94 -9.09 8.81
C ALA A 78 3.75 -8.80 7.89
N LEU A 79 2.99 -7.73 8.14
CA LEU A 79 1.89 -7.32 7.26
C LEU A 79 2.39 -6.86 5.87
N VAL A 80 3.51 -6.13 5.82
CA VAL A 80 4.13 -5.73 4.55
C VAL A 80 4.60 -6.96 3.76
N ILE A 81 5.12 -7.99 4.42
CA ILE A 81 5.50 -9.27 3.81
C ILE A 81 4.27 -10.00 3.26
N GLU A 82 3.19 -10.11 4.03
CA GLU A 82 1.94 -10.75 3.60
C GLU A 82 1.34 -10.06 2.36
N LEU A 83 1.33 -8.72 2.35
CA LEU A 83 0.98 -7.94 1.16
C LEU A 83 1.93 -8.22 0.01
N GLY A 84 3.24 -8.34 0.28
CA GLY A 84 4.24 -8.71 -0.71
C GLY A 84 3.98 -10.08 -1.36
N THR A 85 3.54 -11.07 -0.58
CA THR A 85 3.16 -12.40 -1.09
C THR A 85 1.95 -12.33 -2.02
N ILE A 86 0.98 -11.47 -1.73
CA ILE A 86 -0.13 -11.18 -2.65
C ILE A 86 0.39 -10.49 -3.92
N GLY A 87 1.21 -9.45 -3.77
CA GLY A 87 1.75 -8.69 -4.89
C GLY A 87 2.64 -9.49 -5.85
N GLN A 88 3.41 -10.46 -5.33
CA GLN A 88 4.26 -11.33 -6.16
C GLN A 88 3.48 -12.17 -7.16
N LYS A 89 2.21 -12.49 -6.88
CA LYS A 89 1.32 -13.15 -7.85
C LYS A 89 1.09 -12.29 -9.11
N ALA A 90 1.25 -10.97 -9.02
CA ALA A 90 1.25 -10.08 -10.19
C ALA A 90 2.50 -10.24 -11.07
N GLY A 91 3.64 -10.60 -10.47
CA GLY A 91 4.91 -10.79 -11.18
C GLY A 91 4.92 -12.00 -12.13
N ILE A 92 4.02 -12.95 -11.92
CA ILE A 92 3.77 -14.05 -12.85
C ILE A 92 3.14 -13.51 -14.16
N ASN A 93 2.57 -12.31 -14.16
CA ASN A 93 1.85 -11.68 -15.27
C ASN A 93 2.55 -10.47 -15.92
N GLY A 94 3.86 -10.26 -15.68
CA GLY A 94 4.68 -9.38 -16.52
C GLY A 94 5.26 -8.14 -15.83
N GLN A 95 6.57 -7.97 -16.04
CA GLN A 95 7.41 -6.77 -16.00
C GLN A 95 6.75 -5.43 -15.57
N TYR A 96 7.04 -4.96 -14.35
CA TYR A 96 6.67 -3.60 -13.90
C TYR A 96 7.93 -2.80 -13.54
N MET A 97 8.33 -1.90 -14.43
CA MET A 97 9.34 -0.86 -14.22
C MET A 97 8.59 0.48 -14.08
N ALA A 98 8.12 0.81 -12.88
CA ALA A 98 7.49 2.10 -12.59
C ALA A 98 8.31 2.84 -11.54
N ASP A 99 8.23 4.17 -11.54
CA ASP A 99 8.70 4.97 -10.40
C ASP A 99 7.81 4.64 -9.20
N PHE A 100 8.35 3.88 -8.26
CA PHE A 100 7.62 3.42 -7.09
C PHE A 100 7.54 4.48 -5.99
N SER A 101 8.13 5.67 -6.17
CA SER A 101 8.17 6.69 -5.12
C SER A 101 7.03 7.72 -5.19
N ASP A 102 6.31 7.80 -6.32
CA ASP A 102 5.28 8.81 -6.52
C ASP A 102 3.90 8.34 -6.00
N LYS A 103 3.36 9.03 -5.00
CA LYS A 103 2.04 8.72 -4.43
C LYS A 103 0.88 9.01 -5.38
N SER A 104 1.08 9.88 -6.38
CA SER A 104 0.05 10.25 -7.35
C SER A 104 -0.47 9.05 -8.16
N GLN A 105 0.35 8.01 -8.33
CA GLN A 105 -0.03 6.78 -9.05
C GLN A 105 -1.23 6.04 -8.44
N PHE A 106 -1.57 6.33 -7.18
CA PHE A 106 -2.70 5.74 -6.48
C PHE A 106 -3.98 6.59 -6.57
N TYR A 107 -3.93 7.78 -7.16
CA TYR A 107 -5.06 8.72 -7.21
C TYR A 107 -5.44 9.06 -8.66
N GLY A 108 -6.68 8.75 -9.02
CA GLY A 108 -7.30 9.13 -10.28
C GLY A 108 -8.10 10.43 -10.17
N ILE A 109 -8.33 11.09 -11.30
CA ILE A 109 -9.10 12.35 -11.39
C ILE A 109 -10.51 12.20 -10.77
N PHE A 110 -11.11 11.02 -10.96
CA PHE A 110 -12.46 10.66 -10.50
C PHE A 110 -12.49 10.00 -9.12
N ASP A 111 -11.36 9.83 -8.44
CA ASP A 111 -11.37 9.30 -7.08
C ASP A 111 -12.06 10.29 -6.13
N LYS A 112 -12.84 9.73 -5.20
CA LYS A 112 -13.55 10.47 -4.15
C LYS A 112 -12.58 11.24 -3.26
N ASN A 113 -11.47 10.59 -2.89
CA ASN A 113 -10.39 11.21 -2.13
C ASN A 113 -9.40 11.89 -3.07
N LYS A 114 -8.96 13.10 -2.68
CA LYS A 114 -7.91 13.84 -3.39
C LYS A 114 -6.56 13.60 -2.70
N ILE A 115 -5.47 13.73 -3.48
CA ILE A 115 -4.10 13.60 -2.97
C ILE A 115 -3.91 14.62 -1.82
N PRO A 116 -3.59 14.16 -0.60
CA PRO A 116 -3.31 15.07 0.50
C PRO A 116 -2.02 15.87 0.24
N ARG A 117 -2.10 17.19 0.44
CA ARG A 117 -0.96 18.13 0.39
C ARG A 117 -0.54 18.43 1.82
N ARG A 118 0.42 17.69 2.34
CA ARG A 118 0.95 17.82 3.70
C ARG A 118 2.47 17.91 3.63
#